data_AF-A0A819NBT6-F1
#
_entry.id   AF-A0A819NBT6-F1
#
_cell.length_a   1.000
_cell.length_b   1.000
_cell.length_c   1.000
_cell.angle_alpha   90.00
_cell.angle_beta   90.00
_cell.angle_gamma   90.00
#
_symmetry.space_group_name_H-M   'P 1'
#
loop_
_entity.id
_entity.type
_entity.pdbx_description
1 polymer ?
#
loop_
_entity_poly.entity_id
_entity_poly.type
_entity_poly.pdbx_seq_one_letter_code
_entity_poly.pdbx_strand_id
1 'polypeptide(L)' 'MKGSEDVAEIRISTYHNRCRHIVMRYTQEWENVIDRKRRSIDFQHDYKTMYPSLMESIWCIFEQLYDKGFVYRSVK' A
#
# COMPACT_ATOMS: atom_id res chain seq x y z
N MET A 1 28.65 5.09 15.19
CA MET A 1 27.77 5.37 14.04
C MET A 1 27.90 4.17 13.12
N LYS A 2 26.90 3.29 13.11
CA LYS A 2 26.91 2.04 12.34
C LYS A 2 26.72 2.39 10.84
N GLY A 3 27.18 1.49 9.96
CA GLY A 3 27.62 1.77 8.59
C GLY A 3 26.57 2.28 7.58
N SER A 4 26.94 2.26 6.29
CA SER A 4 26.12 2.75 5.17
C SER A 4 24.74 2.08 5.02
N GLU A 5 24.57 0.88 5.57
CA GLU A 5 23.30 0.14 5.56
C GLU A 5 22.23 0.81 6.43
N ASP A 6 22.57 1.26 7.64
CA ASP A 6 21.66 1.99 8.53
C ASP A 6 21.14 3.27 7.83
N VAL A 7 22.00 3.93 7.05
CA VAL A 7 21.61 5.12 6.25
C VAL A 7 20.63 4.75 5.13
N ALA A 8 20.77 3.57 4.52
CA ALA A 8 19.86 3.10 3.49
C ALA A 8 18.47 2.76 4.06
N GLU A 9 18.41 2.08 5.20
CA GLU A 9 17.14 1.76 5.88
C GLU A 9 16.39 3.03 6.34
N ILE A 10 17.12 4.00 6.89
CA ILE A 10 16.56 5.31 7.27
C ILE A 10 15.99 6.03 6.04
N ARG A 11 16.66 5.95 4.88
CA ARG A 11 16.16 6.55 3.63
C ARG A 11 14.91 5.84 3.12
N ILE A 12 14.86 4.51 3.17
CA ILE A 12 13.71 3.71 2.71
C ILE A 12 12.48 3.99 3.59
N SER A 13 12.65 3.97 4.92
CA SER A 13 11.55 4.26 5.86
C SER A 13 11.02 5.69 5.69
N THR A 14 11.91 6.68 5.54
CA THR A 14 11.54 8.07 5.27
C THR A 14 10.75 8.21 3.96
N TYR A 15 11.21 7.52 2.90
CA TYR A 15 10.54 7.51 1.61
C TYR A 15 9.13 6.89 1.70
N HIS A 16 9.00 5.71 2.32
CA HIS A 16 7.70 5.05 2.50
C HIS A 16 6.71 5.90 3.29
N ASN A 17 7.18 6.57 4.34
CA ASN A 17 6.34 7.49 5.12
C ASN A 17 5.88 8.69 4.30
N ARG A 18 6.75 9.25 3.45
CA ARG A 18 6.38 10.33 2.54
C ARG A 18 5.33 9.88 1.52
N CYS A 19 5.50 8.70 0.92
CA CYS A 19 4.54 8.14 -0.02
C CYS A 19 3.17 7.94 0.64
N ARG A 20 3.11 7.33 1.83
CA ARG A 20 1.86 7.16 2.58
C ARG A 20 1.18 8.50 2.88
N HIS A 21 1.96 9.49 3.31
CA HIS A 21 1.44 10.81 3.63
C HIS A 21 0.78 11.49 2.43
N ILE A 22 1.41 11.41 1.25
CA ILE A 22 0.85 11.99 0.02
C ILE A 22 -0.48 11.30 -0.36
N VAL A 23 -0.53 9.96 -0.30
CA VAL A 23 -1.75 9.21 -0.59
C VAL A 23 -2.89 9.61 0.36
N MET A 24 -2.63 9.64 1.67
CA MET A 24 -3.65 9.98 2.67
C MET A 24 -4.16 11.42 2.53
N ARG A 25 -3.27 12.37 2.20
CA ARG A 25 -3.66 13.75 1.94
C ARG A 25 -4.69 13.84 0.82
N TYR A 26 -4.43 13.19 -0.31
CA TYR A 26 -5.37 13.23 -1.45
C TYR A 26 -6.68 12.50 -1.15
N THR A 27 -6.66 11.44 -0.36
CA THR A 27 -7.89 10.78 0.11
C THR A 27 -8.79 11.75 0.87
N GLN A 28 -8.22 12.56 1.78
CA GLN A 28 -8.98 13.53 2.55
C GLN A 28 -9.49 14.72 1.70
N GLU A 29 -8.68 15.20 0.76
CA GLU A 29 -9.14 16.21 -0.21
C GLU A 29 -10.32 15.68 -1.05
N TRP A 30 -10.32 14.39 -1.40
CA TRP A 30 -11.36 13.75 -2.18
C TRP A 30 -12.67 13.53 -1.40
N GLU A 31 -12.60 13.19 -0.11
CA GLU A 31 -13.77 13.07 0.77
C GLU A 31 -14.60 14.37 0.77
N ASN A 32 -13.94 15.52 0.93
CA ASN A 32 -14.59 16.83 0.87
C ASN A 32 -15.29 17.11 -0.48
N VAL A 33 -14.70 16.64 -1.58
CA VAL A 33 -15.28 16.79 -2.93
C VAL A 33 -16.51 15.90 -3.09
N ILE A 34 -16.46 14.67 -2.59
CA ILE A 34 -17.56 13.70 -2.67
C ILE A 34 -18.75 14.11 -1.79
N ASP A 35 -18.49 14.62 -0.59
CA ASP A 35 -19.52 15.18 0.30
C ASP A 35 -20.24 16.37 -0.36
N ARG A 36 -19.49 17.30 -0.97
CA ARG A 36 -20.08 18.40 -1.75
C ARG A 36 -20.96 17.91 -2.91
N LYS A 37 -20.63 16.76 -3.50
CA LYS A 37 -21.41 16.13 -4.58
C LYS A 37 -22.62 15.33 -4.08
N ARG A 38 -22.87 15.32 -2.76
CA ARG A 38 -23.94 14.55 -2.09
C ARG A 38 -23.93 13.06 -2.42
N ARG A 39 -22.75 12.49 -2.68
CA ARG A 39 -22.60 11.06 -2.91
C ARG A 39 -22.29 10.40 -1.56
N SER A 40 -23.26 9.67 -1.03
CA SER A 40 -23.10 8.91 0.23
C SER A 40 -22.21 7.69 0.00
N ILE A 41 -20.94 7.78 0.41
CA ILE A 41 -19.97 6.68 0.44
C ILE A 41 -19.44 6.59 1.87
N ASP A 42 -19.21 5.36 2.36
CA ASP A 42 -18.54 5.14 3.64
C ASP A 42 -17.02 5.32 3.49
N PHE A 43 -16.48 6.35 4.14
CA PHE A 43 -15.04 6.59 4.24
C PHE A 43 -14.41 6.03 5.52
N GLN A 44 -15.22 5.61 6.49
CA GLN A 44 -14.77 5.08 7.77
C GLN A 44 -14.38 3.60 7.67
N HIS A 45 -15.11 2.82 6.87
CA HIS A 45 -14.79 1.41 6.59
C HIS A 45 -14.25 1.22 5.17
N ASP A 46 -13.24 2.01 4.81
CA ASP A 46 -12.61 1.89 3.51
C ASP A 46 -11.68 0.68 3.40
N TYR A 47 -11.36 0.28 2.17
CA TYR A 47 -10.28 -0.65 1.91
C TYR A 47 -9.14 0.09 1.24
N LYS A 48 -7.93 -0.07 1.77
CA LYS A 48 -6.71 0.46 1.15
C LYS A 48 -5.76 -0.69 0.86
N THR A 49 -5.19 -0.70 -0.35
CA THR A 49 -4.19 -1.68 -0.80
C THR A 49 -2.94 -1.75 0.09
N MET A 50 -2.72 -0.72 0.91
CA MET A 50 -1.63 -0.65 1.89
C MET A 50 -1.97 -1.21 3.27
N TYR A 51 -3.21 -1.68 3.50
CA TYR A 51 -3.57 -2.31 4.77
C TYR A 51 -2.95 -3.70 4.89
N PRO A 52 -2.38 -4.06 6.06
CA PRO A 52 -1.77 -5.38 6.27
C PRO A 52 -2.73 -6.53 5.95
N SER A 53 -4.00 -6.43 6.35
CA SER A 53 -5.02 -7.46 6.08
C SER A 53 -5.23 -7.75 4.59
N LEU A 54 -5.21 -6.71 3.76
CA LEU A 54 -5.33 -6.86 2.32
C LEU A 54 -4.02 -7.41 1.70
N MET A 55 -2.87 -6.97 2.21
CA MET A 55 -1.57 -7.52 1.78
C MET A 55 -1.43 -9.01 2.11
N GLU A 56 -1.85 -9.43 3.31
CA GLU A 56 -1.87 -10.84 3.72
C GLU A 56 -2.78 -11.68 2.82
N SER A 57 -3.95 -11.13 2.46
CA SER A 57 -4.86 -11.78 1.52
C SER A 57 -4.21 -11.99 0.14
N ILE A 58 -3.47 -10.98 -0.33
CA ILE A 58 -2.72 -11.07 -1.60
C ILE A 58 -1.61 -12.12 -1.51
N TRP A 59 -0.88 -12.17 -0.40
CA TRP A 59 0.17 -13.18 -0.20
C TRP A 59 -0.39 -14.60 -0.22
N CYS A 60 -1.51 -14.85 0.45
CA CYS A 60 -2.16 -16.16 0.43
C CYS A 60 -2.61 -16.56 -0.99
N ILE A 61 -3.16 -15.62 -1.76
CA ILE A 61 -3.53 -15.87 -3.16
C ILE A 61 -2.29 -16.14 -4.02
N PHE A 62 -1.22 -15.37 -3.81
CA PHE A 62 0.02 -15.51 -4.56
C PHE A 62 0.71 -16.85 -4.29
N GLU A 63 0.73 -17.30 -3.03
CA GLU A 63 1.20 -18.63 -2.64
C GLU A 63 0.42 -19.74 -3.37
N GLN A 64 -0.92 -19.66 -3.38
CA GLN A 64 -1.74 -20.62 -4.12
C GLN A 64 -1.46 -20.64 -5.63
N LEU A 65 -1.15 -19.49 -6.23
CA LEU A 65 -0.77 -19.42 -7.65
C LEU A 65 0.63 -20.00 -7.89
N TYR A 66 1.54 -19.79 -6.95
CA TYR A 66 2.88 -20.38 -6.98
C TYR A 66 2.81 -21.90 -6.88
N ASP A 67 2.06 -22.45 -5.92
CA ASP A 67 1.88 -23.90 -5.71
C ASP A 67 1.24 -24.60 -6.92
N LYS A 68 0.37 -23.90 -7.65
CA LYS A 68 -0.25 -24.39 -8.89
C LYS A 68 0.67 -24.30 -10.11
N GLY A 69 1.88 -23.76 -9.97
CA GLY A 69 2.84 -23.58 -11.06
C GLY A 69 2.50 -22.46 -12.03
N PHE A 70 1.59 -21.53 -11.67
CA PHE A 70 1.22 -20.39 -12.52
C PHE A 70 2.19 -19.20 -12.39
N VAL A 71 3.11 -19.23 -11.42
CA VAL A 71 4.11 -18.18 -11.20
C VAL A 71 5.50 -18.75 -11.46
N TYR A 72 6.24 -18.13 -12.37
CA TYR A 72 7.63 -18.50 -12.66
C TYR A 72 8.48 -17.25 -12.82
N ARG A 73 9.78 -17.38 -12.52
CA ARG A 73 10.77 -16.31 -12.73
C ARG A 73 11.56 -16.64 -13.99
N SER A 74 11.38 -15.86 -15.05
CA SER A 74 12.28 -15.88 -16.20
C SER A 74 13.37 -14.83 -16.03
N VAL A 75 14.58 -15.15 -16.49
CA VAL A 75 15.66 -14.18 -16.64
C VAL A 75 15.49 -13.55 -18.03
N LYS A 76 15.50 -12.22 -18.10
CA LYS A 76 15.55 -11.49 -19.35
C LYS A 76 16.96 -10.97 -19.58
#